data_AF-A0A353ETU8-F1
#
_entry.id   AF-A0A353ETU8-F1
#
_cell.length_a   1.000
_cell.length_b   1.000
_cell.length_c   1.000
_cell.angle_alpha   90.00
_cell.angle_beta   90.00
_cell.angle_gamma   90.00
#
_symmetry.space_group_name_H-M   'P 1'
#
loop_
_entity.id
_entity.type
_entity.pdbx_description
1 polymer ?
#
loop_
_entity_poly.entity_id
_entity_poly.type
_entity_poly.pdbx_seq_one_letter_code
_entity_poly.pdbx_strand_id
1 'polypeptide(L)'
;MYFTLFVAALVVIGDLVTVINNLLGGETTLRFILKALSVLLVAGFVFGYYLDDVRRETPSGLGKIFAWVSGVLVAVAIIASFFVIGSPTTARLTQFDNQKLSDLQTIQQQIVNYWQTKEKLPNDLNDLNDSISGFRVPIDPQSKTNYEYTIIDSEKLSFNLCANFNKQSDNKNEQITKPMYYDSLYTQNWNHPAGYFCFARTIDKQLYPPINKLNTPTK
;
A
#
# COMPACT_ATOMS: atom_id res chain seq x y z
N MET A 1 -27.77 -22.88 -23.55
CA MET A 1 -28.72 -22.03 -22.80
C MET A 1 -28.90 -22.48 -21.35
N TYR A 2 -29.30 -23.73 -21.06
CA TYR A 2 -29.48 -24.17 -19.67
C TYR A 2 -28.18 -24.18 -18.84
N PHE A 3 -27.05 -24.54 -19.45
CA PHE A 3 -25.74 -24.50 -18.79
C PHE A 3 -25.31 -23.08 -18.39
N THR A 4 -25.55 -22.07 -19.24
CA THR A 4 -25.20 -20.68 -18.93
C THR A 4 -26.10 -20.09 -17.85
N LEU A 5 -27.39 -20.43 -17.83
CA LEU A 5 -28.32 -20.08 -16.75
C LEU A 5 -27.90 -20.72 -15.42
N PHE A 6 -27.48 -21.99 -15.46
CA PHE A 6 -26.98 -22.69 -14.28
C PHE A 6 -25.71 -22.04 -13.71
N VAL A 7 -24.73 -21.73 -14.56
CA VAL A 7 -23.50 -21.05 -14.14
C VAL A 7 -23.80 -19.64 -13.59
N ALA A 8 -24.69 -18.88 -14.23
CA ALA A 8 -25.09 -17.55 -13.75
C ALA A 8 -25.73 -17.63 -12.35
N ALA A 9 -26.61 -18.61 -12.12
CA ALA A 9 -27.22 -18.82 -10.81
C ALA A 9 -26.17 -19.16 -9.74
N LEU A 10 -25.20 -20.04 -10.04
CA LEU A 10 -24.11 -20.37 -9.12
C LEU A 10 -23.23 -19.15 -8.78
N VAL A 11 -22.93 -18.30 -9.76
CA VAL A 11 -22.15 -17.07 -9.54
C VAL A 11 -22.89 -16.11 -8.60
N VAL A 12 -24.19 -15.89 -8.82
CA VAL A 12 -25.01 -15.03 -7.94
C VAL A 12 -25.08 -15.58 -6.52
N ILE A 13 -25.30 -16.88 -6.37
CA ILE A 13 -25.36 -17.53 -5.06
C ILE A 13 -24.01 -17.42 -4.34
N GLY A 14 -22.90 -17.71 -5.03
CA GLY A 14 -21.56 -17.62 -4.44
C GLY A 14 -21.18 -16.20 -4.02
N ASP A 15 -21.52 -15.19 -4.84
CA ASP A 15 -21.30 -13.79 -4.51
C ASP A 15 -22.11 -13.37 -3.27
N LEU A 16 -23.40 -13.72 -3.22
CA LEU A 16 -24.27 -13.44 -2.07
C LEU A 16 -23.76 -14.10 -0.78
N VAL A 17 -23.28 -15.34 -0.84
CA VAL A 17 -22.69 -16.04 0.32
C VAL A 17 -21.44 -15.33 0.81
N THR A 18 -20.56 -14.92 -0.11
CA THR A 18 -19.36 -14.14 0.23
C THR A 18 -19.78 -12.84 0.93
N VAL A 19 -20.83 -12.18 0.42
CA VAL A 19 -21.37 -10.95 0.99
C VAL A 19 -21.79 -11.11 2.44
N ILE A 20 -22.62 -12.12 2.67
CA ILE A 20 -23.16 -12.41 3.99
C ILE A 20 -22.03 -12.78 4.97
N ASN A 21 -21.07 -13.60 4.55
CA ASN A 21 -19.98 -14.03 5.43
C ASN A 21 -19.09 -12.86 5.88
N ASN A 22 -18.75 -11.95 4.99
CA ASN A 22 -17.97 -10.76 5.34
C ASN A 22 -18.78 -9.74 6.16
N LEU A 23 -20.09 -9.64 5.91
CA LEU A 23 -21.01 -8.83 6.73
C LEU A 23 -21.10 -9.37 8.16
N LEU A 24 -21.22 -10.68 8.33
CA LEU A 24 -21.24 -11.35 9.64
C LEU A 24 -19.89 -11.32 10.35
N GLY A 25 -18.80 -11.26 9.60
CA GLY A 25 -17.43 -11.09 10.11
C GLY A 25 -17.10 -9.66 10.56
N GLY A 26 -18.00 -8.69 10.37
CA GLY A 26 -17.82 -7.31 10.83
C GLY A 26 -16.88 -6.45 9.98
N GLU A 27 -16.44 -6.93 8.81
CA GLU A 27 -15.53 -6.23 7.90
C GLU A 27 -16.29 -5.61 6.72
N THR A 28 -17.27 -4.75 7.00
CA THR A 28 -18.05 -4.10 5.94
C THR A 28 -17.34 -2.90 5.35
N THR A 29 -16.43 -3.15 4.41
CA THR A 29 -15.93 -2.07 3.55
C THR A 29 -16.97 -1.75 2.46
N LEU A 30 -17.27 -0.47 2.24
CA LEU A 30 -18.15 0.01 1.16
C LEU A 30 -17.77 -0.58 -0.22
N ARG A 31 -16.47 -0.84 -0.42
CA ARG A 31 -15.90 -1.47 -1.62
C ARG A 31 -16.47 -2.86 -1.89
N PHE A 32 -16.76 -3.61 -0.83
CA PHE A 32 -17.25 -4.97 -0.91
C PHE A 32 -18.74 -5.03 -1.32
N ILE A 33 -19.57 -4.13 -0.79
CA ILE A 33 -20.98 -3.98 -1.17
C ILE A 33 -21.08 -3.54 -2.65
N LEU A 34 -20.26 -2.57 -3.07
CA LEU A 34 -20.24 -2.11 -4.46
C LEU A 34 -19.83 -3.22 -5.44
N LYS A 35 -18.87 -4.07 -5.06
CA LYS A 35 -18.46 -5.23 -5.86
C LYS A 35 -19.62 -6.21 -6.04
N ALA A 36 -20.33 -6.55 -4.97
CA ALA A 36 -21.45 -7.48 -5.03
C ALA A 36 -22.62 -6.97 -5.87
N LEU A 37 -22.98 -5.69 -5.69
CA LEU A 37 -24.02 -5.05 -6.51
C LEU A 37 -23.67 -5.09 -8.01
N SER A 38 -22.39 -4.90 -8.36
CA SER A 38 -21.93 -5.01 -9.74
C SER A 38 -22.11 -6.43 -10.30
N VAL A 39 -21.74 -7.47 -9.53
CA VAL A 39 -21.89 -8.87 -9.96
C VAL A 39 -23.36 -9.23 -10.15
N LEU A 40 -24.21 -8.85 -9.19
CA LEU A 40 -25.64 -9.11 -9.22
C LEU A 40 -26.31 -8.41 -10.41
N LEU A 41 -25.90 -7.17 -10.72
CA LEU A 41 -26.40 -6.42 -11.87
C LEU A 41 -26.01 -7.10 -13.20
N VAL A 42 -24.73 -7.45 -13.40
CA VAL A 42 -24.28 -8.12 -14.63
C VAL A 42 -24.94 -9.48 -14.79
N ALA A 43 -24.96 -10.29 -13.72
CA ALA A 43 -25.60 -11.60 -13.74
C ALA A 43 -27.11 -11.49 -13.97
N GLY A 44 -27.78 -10.49 -13.39
CA GLY A 44 -29.19 -10.18 -13.62
C GLY A 44 -29.49 -9.83 -15.07
N PHE A 45 -28.67 -9.01 -15.72
CA PHE A 45 -28.80 -8.70 -17.15
C PHE A 45 -28.62 -9.94 -18.04
N VAL A 46 -27.59 -10.75 -17.77
CA VAL A 46 -27.33 -11.98 -18.53
C VAL A 46 -28.47 -12.99 -18.32
N PHE A 47 -28.88 -13.22 -17.07
CA PHE A 47 -29.96 -14.13 -16.73
C PHE A 47 -31.29 -13.68 -17.34
N GLY A 48 -31.61 -12.39 -17.26
CA GLY A 48 -32.80 -11.80 -17.86
C GLY A 48 -32.83 -11.96 -19.38
N TYR A 49 -31.70 -11.71 -20.06
CA TYR A 49 -31.58 -11.94 -21.50
C TYR A 49 -31.85 -13.40 -21.87
N TYR A 50 -31.20 -14.35 -21.19
CA TYR A 50 -31.36 -15.77 -21.51
C TYR A 50 -32.75 -16.30 -21.16
N LEU A 51 -33.42 -15.74 -20.15
CA LEU A 51 -34.79 -16.14 -19.78
C LEU A 51 -35.81 -15.60 -20.79
N ASP A 52 -35.59 -14.40 -21.34
CA ASP A 52 -36.36 -13.86 -22.46
C ASP A 52 -36.11 -14.65 -23.76
N ASP A 53 -34.86 -15.04 -24.03
CA ASP A 53 -34.47 -15.82 -25.22
C ASP A 53 -35.09 -17.23 -25.20
N VAL A 54 -35.11 -17.91 -24.04
CA VAL A 54 -35.78 -19.22 -23.87
C VAL A 54 -37.30 -19.11 -24.01
N ARG A 55 -37.90 -17.95 -23.74
CA ARG A 55 -39.36 -17.73 -23.87
C ARG A 55 -39.81 -17.38 -25.29
N ARG A 56 -38.90 -17.11 -26.24
CA ARG A 56 -39.25 -16.70 -27.60
C ARG A 56 -38.95 -17.80 -28.62
N GLU A 57 -39.91 -18.10 -29.50
CA GLU A 57 -39.77 -19.12 -30.54
C GLU A 57 -39.03 -18.65 -31.81
N THR A 58 -38.83 -17.33 -32.00
CA THR A 58 -38.12 -16.76 -33.16
C THR A 58 -37.02 -15.79 -32.74
N PRO A 59 -35.78 -15.94 -33.22
CA PRO A 59 -34.68 -15.05 -32.86
C PRO A 59 -34.91 -13.65 -33.44
N SER A 60 -35.07 -12.66 -32.57
CA SER A 60 -35.23 -11.26 -32.99
C SER A 60 -33.87 -10.61 -33.26
N GLY A 61 -33.81 -9.65 -34.19
CA GLY A 61 -32.61 -8.85 -34.45
C GLY A 61 -32.11 -8.06 -33.22
N LEU A 62 -32.99 -7.85 -32.23
CA LEU A 62 -32.67 -7.25 -30.93
C LEU A 62 -31.69 -8.10 -30.11
N GLY A 63 -31.69 -9.43 -30.25
CA GLY A 63 -30.76 -10.31 -29.54
C GLY A 63 -29.29 -9.99 -29.82
N LYS A 64 -28.97 -9.70 -31.09
CA LYS A 64 -27.63 -9.27 -31.51
C LYS A 64 -27.25 -7.90 -30.92
N ILE A 65 -28.20 -6.98 -30.83
CA ILE A 65 -27.98 -5.65 -30.24
C ILE A 65 -27.69 -5.79 -28.74
N PHE A 66 -28.47 -6.58 -28.01
CA PHE A 66 -28.24 -6.85 -26.59
C PHE A 66 -26.88 -7.52 -26.33
N ALA A 67 -26.48 -8.48 -27.15
CA ALA A 67 -25.16 -9.11 -27.06
C ALA A 67 -24.01 -8.10 -27.26
N TRP A 68 -24.13 -7.21 -28.25
CA TRP A 68 -23.12 -6.15 -28.47
C TRP A 68 -23.12 -5.12 -27.36
N VAL A 69 -24.28 -4.65 -26.90
CA VAL A 69 -24.40 -3.64 -25.83
C VAL A 69 -23.83 -4.18 -24.52
N SER A 70 -24.18 -5.42 -24.13
CA SER A 70 -23.64 -6.03 -22.91
C SER A 70 -22.13 -6.28 -23.01
N GLY A 71 -21.63 -6.76 -24.16
CA GLY A 71 -20.20 -6.94 -24.40
C GLY A 71 -19.41 -5.63 -24.30
N VAL A 72 -19.91 -4.56 -24.93
CA VAL A 72 -19.30 -3.23 -24.85
C VAL A 72 -19.34 -2.69 -23.42
N LEU A 73 -20.45 -2.85 -22.70
CA LEU A 73 -20.59 -2.39 -21.33
C LEU A 73 -19.59 -3.09 -20.40
N VAL A 74 -19.41 -4.41 -20.52
CA VAL A 74 -18.42 -5.16 -19.75
C VAL A 74 -17.00 -4.70 -20.10
N ALA A 75 -16.69 -4.51 -21.39
CA ALA A 75 -15.38 -4.03 -21.82
C ALA A 75 -15.07 -2.63 -21.26
N VAL A 76 -16.04 -1.71 -21.30
CA VAL A 76 -15.92 -0.36 -20.72
C VAL A 76 -15.73 -0.43 -19.21
N ALA A 77 -16.46 -1.30 -18.51
CA ALA A 77 -16.30 -1.47 -17.06
C ALA A 77 -14.89 -1.97 -16.68
N ILE A 78 -14.36 -2.95 -17.44
CA ILE A 78 -12.98 -3.44 -17.25
C ILE A 78 -11.98 -2.32 -17.48
N ILE A 79 -12.08 -1.59 -18.60
CA ILE A 79 -11.18 -0.49 -18.93
C ILE A 79 -11.25 0.61 -17.86
N ALA A 80 -12.45 1.01 -17.47
CA ALA A 80 -12.69 2.03 -16.45
C ALA A 80 -12.10 1.63 -15.08
N SER A 81 -12.13 0.35 -14.71
CA SER A 81 -11.56 -0.12 -13.44
C SER A 81 -10.05 0.14 -13.34
N PHE A 82 -9.31 0.02 -14.46
CA PHE A 82 -7.88 0.33 -14.49
C PHE A 82 -7.57 1.83 -14.36
N PHE A 83 -8.48 2.70 -14.83
CA PHE A 83 -8.35 4.14 -14.62
C PHE A 83 -8.61 4.54 -13.16
N VAL A 84 -9.49 3.84 -12.45
CA VAL A 84 -9.83 4.14 -11.04
C VAL A 84 -8.82 3.54 -10.05
N ILE A 85 -8.39 2.30 -10.25
CA ILE A 85 -7.48 1.58 -9.32
C ILE A 85 -6.00 1.91 -9.60
N GLY A 86 -5.71 2.41 -10.81
CA GLY A 86 -4.34 2.56 -11.31
C GLY A 86 -3.82 1.27 -11.95
N SER A 87 -2.72 1.38 -12.68
CA SER A 87 -2.10 0.23 -13.35
C SER A 87 -1.34 -0.66 -12.35
N PRO A 88 -1.21 -1.99 -12.62
CA PRO A 88 -0.35 -2.88 -11.83
C PRO A 88 1.09 -2.38 -11.71
N THR A 89 1.58 -1.69 -12.74
CA THR A 89 2.91 -1.06 -12.73
C THR A 89 3.00 0.06 -11.70
N THR A 90 1.96 0.90 -11.58
CA THR A 90 1.92 1.98 -10.59
C THR A 90 1.92 1.41 -9.18
N ALA A 91 1.11 0.39 -8.90
CA ALA A 91 1.05 -0.26 -7.59
C ALA A 91 2.42 -0.84 -7.18
N ARG A 92 3.14 -1.48 -8.12
CA ARG A 92 4.48 -2.02 -7.87
C ARG A 92 5.51 -0.92 -7.57
N LEU A 93 5.47 0.20 -8.29
CA LEU A 93 6.35 1.34 -8.03
C LEU A 93 6.10 1.95 -6.64
N THR A 94 4.84 2.10 -6.25
CA THR A 94 4.47 2.57 -4.90
C THR A 94 4.92 1.60 -3.81
N GLN A 95 4.85 0.29 -4.05
CA GLN A 95 5.38 -0.70 -3.09
C GLN A 95 6.90 -0.56 -2.90
N PHE A 96 7.66 -0.30 -3.98
CA PHE A 96 9.09 -0.01 -3.86
C PHE A 96 9.34 1.26 -3.05
N ASP A 97 8.60 2.34 -3.29
CA ASP A 97 8.74 3.60 -2.54
C ASP A 97 8.42 3.40 -1.04
N ASN A 98 7.36 2.65 -0.73
CA ASN A 98 7.00 2.31 0.66
C ASN A 98 8.10 1.48 1.36
N GLN A 99 8.71 0.52 0.65
CA GLN A 99 9.82 -0.24 1.20
C GLN A 99 11.02 0.66 1.48
N LYS A 100 11.36 1.58 0.56
CA LYS A 100 12.45 2.55 0.77
C LYS A 100 12.20 3.41 2.01
N LEU A 101 10.97 3.89 2.22
CA LEU A 101 10.63 4.64 3.43
C LEU A 101 10.81 3.81 4.70
N SER A 102 10.34 2.56 4.70
CA SER A 102 10.52 1.63 5.83
C SER A 102 12.01 1.38 6.14
N ASP A 103 12.83 1.24 5.10
CA ASP A 103 14.27 1.01 5.24
C ASP A 103 14.96 2.27 5.79
N LEU A 104 14.65 3.46 5.27
CA LEU A 104 15.19 4.73 5.78
C LEU A 104 14.78 5.00 7.23
N GLN A 105 13.54 4.71 7.61
CA GLN A 105 13.07 4.80 9.01
C GLN A 105 13.84 3.85 9.93
N THR A 106 14.07 2.63 9.46
CA THR A 106 14.85 1.62 10.19
C THR A 106 16.30 2.09 10.37
N ILE A 107 16.93 2.58 9.30
CA ILE A 107 18.28 3.14 9.33
C ILE A 107 18.35 4.32 10.30
N GLN A 108 17.39 5.24 10.25
CA GLN A 108 17.31 6.37 11.18
C GLN A 108 17.28 5.90 12.64
N GLN A 109 16.47 4.90 12.97
CA GLN A 109 16.43 4.35 14.32
C GLN A 109 17.79 3.78 14.76
N GLN A 110 18.49 3.09 13.86
CA GLN A 110 19.82 2.54 14.17
C GLN A 110 20.87 3.64 14.33
N ILE A 111 20.79 4.73 13.57
CA ILE A 111 21.65 5.91 13.77
C ILE A 111 21.41 6.52 15.16
N VAL A 112 20.15 6.66 15.57
CA VAL A 112 19.80 7.16 16.91
C VAL A 112 20.36 6.24 17.99
N ASN A 113 20.15 4.92 17.88
CA ASN A 113 20.69 3.95 18.84
C ASN A 113 22.22 3.98 18.91
N TYR A 114 22.88 4.06 17.76
CA TYR A 114 24.34 4.16 17.66
C TYR A 114 24.85 5.42 18.37
N TRP A 115 24.19 6.55 18.17
CA TRP A 115 24.53 7.79 18.87
C TRP A 115 24.23 7.70 20.37
N GLN A 116 23.11 7.13 20.81
CA GLN A 116 22.79 7.00 22.24
C GLN A 116 23.78 6.12 23.00
N THR A 117 24.41 5.17 22.32
CA THR A 117 25.38 4.23 22.91
C THR A 117 26.82 4.73 22.83
N LYS A 118 27.21 5.37 21.71
CA LYS A 118 28.60 5.78 21.44
C LYS A 118 28.83 7.28 21.51
N GLU A 119 27.79 8.08 21.71
CA GLU A 119 27.79 9.55 21.75
C GLU A 119 28.41 10.22 20.50
N LYS A 120 28.45 9.49 19.38
CA LYS A 120 28.93 9.97 18.07
C LYS A 120 28.04 9.46 16.95
N LEU A 121 27.91 10.22 15.87
CA LEU A 121 27.26 9.74 14.65
C LEU A 121 28.13 8.66 13.98
N PRO A 122 27.53 7.68 13.28
CA PRO A 122 28.28 6.74 12.45
C PRO A 122 28.98 7.48 11.30
N ASN A 123 30.18 7.06 10.91
CA ASN A 123 30.90 7.69 9.79
C ASN A 123 30.25 7.32 8.45
N ASP A 124 29.78 6.08 8.36
CA ASP A 124 29.03 5.56 7.22
C ASP A 124 28.00 4.53 7.69
N LEU A 125 27.05 4.16 6.82
CA LEU A 125 25.99 3.24 7.23
C LEU A 125 26.50 1.86 7.65
N ASN A 126 27.65 1.39 7.14
CA ASN A 126 28.16 0.06 7.50
C ASN A 126 28.59 -0.02 8.97
N ASP A 127 28.86 1.12 9.63
CA ASP A 127 29.09 1.17 11.07
C ASP A 127 27.87 0.70 11.89
N LEU A 128 26.68 0.70 11.28
CA LEU A 128 25.45 0.21 11.89
C LEU A 128 25.33 -1.31 11.83
N ASN A 129 26.12 -2.00 10.99
CA ASN A 129 26.05 -3.46 10.87
C ASN A 129 26.49 -4.12 12.19
N ASP A 130 25.67 -5.02 12.69
CA ASP A 130 25.93 -5.72 13.94
C ASP A 130 25.68 -7.23 13.78
N SER A 131 26.71 -8.04 13.96
CA SER A 131 26.60 -9.51 13.88
C SER A 131 25.85 -10.13 15.06
N ILE A 132 25.78 -9.43 16.20
CA ILE A 132 25.15 -9.95 17.42
C ILE A 132 23.63 -9.77 17.34
N SER A 133 23.14 -8.57 17.07
CA SER A 133 21.70 -8.35 16.81
C SER A 133 21.22 -8.91 15.47
N GLY A 134 22.15 -9.23 14.56
CA GLY A 134 21.84 -9.66 13.20
C GLY A 134 21.45 -8.51 12.27
N PHE A 135 21.52 -7.26 12.73
CA PHE A 135 21.18 -6.11 11.91
C PHE A 135 22.19 -5.92 10.78
N ARG A 136 21.66 -5.76 9.56
CA ARG A 136 22.39 -5.38 8.37
C ARG A 136 21.65 -4.23 7.71
N VAL A 137 22.40 -3.23 7.26
CA VAL A 137 21.83 -2.09 6.55
C VAL A 137 21.06 -2.58 5.33
N PRO A 138 19.77 -2.24 5.19
CA PRO A 138 18.98 -2.59 4.01
C PRO A 138 19.57 -1.97 2.74
N ILE A 139 19.36 -2.64 1.61
CA ILE A 139 19.72 -2.13 0.28
C ILE A 139 18.45 -1.79 -0.49
N ASP A 140 18.51 -0.80 -1.38
CA ASP A 140 17.35 -0.42 -2.19
C ASP A 140 16.87 -1.64 -3.00
N PRO A 141 15.62 -2.11 -2.77
CA PRO A 141 15.11 -3.33 -3.40
C PRO A 141 14.95 -3.20 -4.93
N GLN A 142 14.90 -1.98 -5.45
CA GLN A 142 14.73 -1.67 -6.87
C GLN A 142 16.06 -1.47 -7.57
N SER A 143 16.95 -0.60 -7.07
CA SER A 143 18.25 -0.33 -7.71
C SER A 143 19.36 -1.30 -7.31
N LYS A 144 19.18 -2.03 -6.20
CA LYS A 144 20.20 -2.91 -5.59
C LYS A 144 21.47 -2.17 -5.14
N THR A 145 21.32 -0.88 -4.84
CA THR A 145 22.40 -0.03 -4.30
C THR A 145 22.14 0.31 -2.84
N ASN A 146 23.18 0.69 -2.11
CA ASN A 146 23.03 1.19 -0.74
C ASN A 146 22.27 2.52 -0.73
N TYR A 147 21.57 2.79 0.36
CA TYR A 147 21.04 4.13 0.65
C TYR A 147 22.18 5.12 0.91
N GLU A 148 21.92 6.39 0.64
CA GLU A 148 22.90 7.46 0.84
C GLU A 148 22.70 8.11 2.21
N TYR A 149 23.81 8.31 2.91
CA TYR A 149 23.88 8.95 4.22
C TYR A 149 25.00 9.98 4.20
N THR A 150 24.69 11.20 4.63
CA THR A 150 25.69 12.28 4.75
C THR A 150 25.48 13.03 6.06
N ILE A 151 26.58 13.30 6.76
CA ILE A 151 26.56 14.14 7.96
C ILE A 151 26.53 15.60 7.50
N ILE A 152 25.55 16.38 7.97
CA ILE A 152 25.46 17.82 7.70
C ILE A 152 26.26 18.59 8.74
N ASP A 153 26.01 18.28 10.02
CA ASP A 153 26.62 18.97 11.16
C ASP A 153 26.71 17.98 12.33
N SER A 154 27.93 17.50 12.61
CA SER A 154 28.15 16.51 13.65
C SER A 154 27.96 17.07 15.06
N GLU A 155 28.11 18.38 15.28
CA GLU A 155 27.92 18.99 16.60
C GLU A 155 26.44 19.13 16.94
N LYS A 156 25.64 19.48 15.92
CA LYS A 156 24.17 19.56 16.02
C LYS A 156 23.47 18.21 15.85
N LEU A 157 24.20 17.14 15.57
CA LEU A 157 23.66 15.81 15.30
C LEU A 157 22.71 15.77 14.10
N SER A 158 23.05 16.52 13.05
CA SER A 158 22.26 16.64 11.83
C SER A 158 22.85 15.83 10.68
N PHE A 159 21.99 15.11 9.97
CA PHE A 159 22.37 14.24 8.85
C PHE A 159 21.25 14.15 7.80
N ASN A 160 21.60 13.70 6.60
CA ASN A 160 20.66 13.39 5.53
C ASN A 160 20.57 11.87 5.30
N LEU A 161 19.38 11.42 4.96
CA LEU A 161 19.11 10.10 4.40
C LEU A 161 18.45 10.27 3.04
N CYS A 162 19.05 9.74 1.98
CA CYS A 162 18.55 9.95 0.62
C CYS A 162 18.20 8.64 -0.09
N ALA A 163 17.19 8.72 -0.93
CA ALA A 163 16.77 7.65 -1.82
C ALA A 163 16.17 8.25 -3.10
N ASN A 164 16.01 7.40 -4.12
CA ASN A 164 15.33 7.77 -5.36
C ASN A 164 13.92 7.16 -5.38
N PHE A 165 12.90 8.01 -5.39
CA PHE A 165 11.49 7.61 -5.33
C PHE A 165 10.84 7.63 -6.72
N ASN A 166 9.95 6.69 -6.98
CA ASN A 166 9.27 6.57 -8.27
C ASN A 166 8.10 7.54 -8.39
N LYS A 167 7.39 7.79 -7.29
CA LYS A 167 6.21 8.65 -7.21
C LYS A 167 6.37 9.68 -6.09
N GLN A 168 5.64 10.77 -6.20
CA GLN A 168 5.47 11.70 -5.09
C GLN A 168 4.58 11.04 -4.02
N SER A 169 4.87 11.32 -2.74
CA SER A 169 3.99 10.91 -1.64
C SER A 169 2.60 11.50 -1.83
N ASP A 170 1.60 10.63 -1.86
CA ASP A 170 0.21 11.05 -1.98
C ASP A 170 -0.35 11.30 -0.57
N ASN A 171 -0.28 12.56 -0.12
CA ASN A 171 -0.78 13.01 1.19
C ASN A 171 -2.28 12.74 1.41
N LYS A 172 -3.01 12.27 0.39
CA LYS A 172 -4.45 12.04 0.43
C LYS A 172 -4.86 10.72 1.09
N ASN A 173 -3.93 9.79 1.35
CA ASN A 173 -4.25 8.42 1.77
C ASN A 173 -3.66 7.98 3.14
N GLU A 174 -3.10 8.89 3.95
CA GLU A 174 -2.74 8.56 5.34
C GLU A 174 -3.94 8.26 6.24
N GLN A 175 -5.17 8.46 5.75
CA GLN A 175 -6.38 8.07 6.45
C GLN A 175 -6.96 6.77 5.88
N ILE A 176 -6.96 5.75 6.75
CA ILE A 176 -7.89 4.60 6.80
C ILE A 176 -7.50 3.39 5.93
N THR A 177 -6.74 2.42 6.51
CA THR A 177 -6.94 0.95 6.38
C THR A 177 -5.84 0.06 6.99
N LYS A 178 -4.81 0.59 7.66
CA LYS A 178 -3.91 -0.26 8.47
C LYS A 178 -4.42 -0.29 9.92
N PRO A 179 -4.62 -1.47 10.55
CA PRO A 179 -4.92 -1.54 11.97
C PRO A 179 -3.78 -0.86 12.74
N MET A 180 -4.12 0.24 13.39
CA MET A 180 -3.23 1.10 14.15
C MET A 180 -2.79 0.34 15.39
N TYR A 181 -1.61 -0.28 15.35
CA TYR A 181 -0.88 -0.67 16.55
C TYR A 181 -0.15 0.57 17.09
N TYR A 182 -0.16 0.70 18.41
CA TYR A 182 -0.02 1.94 19.18
C TYR A 182 1.32 2.68 19.03
N ASP A 183 1.22 3.99 19.29
CA ASP A 183 2.23 4.94 19.74
C ASP A 183 3.21 5.58 18.74
N SER A 184 2.98 6.85 18.42
CA SER A 184 4.00 7.89 18.59
C SER A 184 3.42 9.27 18.28
N LEU A 185 3.48 10.17 19.26
CA LEU A 185 3.18 11.61 19.20
C LEU A 185 4.12 12.42 18.27
N TYR A 186 4.72 11.78 17.26
CA TYR A 186 5.63 12.40 16.30
C TYR A 186 5.28 11.96 14.89
N THR A 187 4.49 12.77 14.19
CA THR A 187 4.37 12.70 12.73
C THR A 187 5.70 13.09 12.10
N GLN A 188 6.65 12.15 12.05
CA GLN A 188 7.88 12.32 11.27
C GLN A 188 7.47 12.49 9.82
N ASN A 189 7.73 13.66 9.25
CA ASN A 189 7.36 13.94 7.88
C ASN A 189 8.27 13.14 6.93
N TRP A 190 7.71 12.08 6.35
CA TRP A 190 8.32 11.23 5.33
C TRP A 190 7.79 11.54 3.92
N ASN A 191 7.20 12.71 3.74
CA ASN A 191 6.76 13.16 2.42
C ASN A 191 7.94 13.53 1.53
N HIS A 192 7.90 13.07 0.29
CA HIS A 192 8.92 13.28 -0.71
C HIS A 192 8.31 13.57 -2.09
N PRO A 193 8.99 14.33 -2.96
CA PRO A 193 8.68 14.38 -4.37
C PRO A 193 9.05 13.05 -5.05
N ALA A 194 8.67 12.90 -6.32
CA ALA A 194 9.26 11.88 -7.17
C ALA A 194 10.72 12.24 -7.49
N GLY A 195 11.56 11.24 -7.66
CA GLY A 195 12.99 11.38 -7.95
C GLY A 195 13.87 11.29 -6.70
N TYR A 196 15.11 11.75 -6.87
CA TYR A 196 16.09 11.79 -5.79
C TYR A 196 15.69 12.82 -4.73
N PHE A 197 15.58 12.38 -3.47
CA PHE A 197 15.23 13.24 -2.36
C PHE A 197 15.97 12.83 -1.07
N CYS A 198 16.36 13.84 -0.30
CA CYS A 198 17.06 13.68 0.97
C CYS A 198 16.20 14.18 2.13
N PHE A 199 16.06 13.35 3.16
CA PHE A 199 15.45 13.71 4.41
C PHE A 199 16.50 14.24 5.38
N ALA A 200 16.46 15.54 5.66
CA ALA A 200 17.24 16.11 6.75
C ALA A 200 16.65 15.68 8.09
N ARG A 201 17.51 15.20 8.98
CA ARG A 201 17.19 14.73 10.33
C ARG A 201 18.17 15.32 11.32
N THR A 202 17.68 15.58 12.52
CA THR A 202 18.48 16.08 13.65
C THR A 202 18.09 15.29 14.89
N ILE A 203 19.06 14.75 15.60
CA ILE A 203 18.81 14.06 16.87
C ILE A 203 18.66 15.10 17.97
N ASP A 204 17.46 15.19 18.56
CA ASP A 204 17.23 16.00 19.75
C ASP A 204 17.75 15.26 20.99
N LYS A 205 18.78 15.82 21.64
CA LYS A 205 19.43 15.25 22.84
C LYS A 205 18.50 15.17 24.05
N GLN A 206 17.45 15.99 24.12
CA GLN A 206 16.50 15.97 25.23
C GLN A 206 15.51 14.81 25.06
N LEU A 207 15.08 14.56 23.83
CA LEU A 207 14.16 13.46 23.52
C LEU A 207 14.87 12.11 23.48
N TYR A 208 16.10 12.10 22.95
CA TYR A 208 16.95 10.93 22.89
C TYR A 208 18.22 11.27 23.69
N PRO A 209 18.28 10.98 24.99
CA PRO A 209 19.51 11.14 25.76
C PRO A 209 20.44 9.92 25.58
N PRO A 210 21.77 10.06 25.80
CA PRO A 210 22.67 8.91 25.85
C PRO A 210 22.29 7.94 26.95
N ILE A 211 22.32 6.63 26.65
CA ILE A 211 21.86 5.57 27.58
C ILE A 211 22.70 5.57 28.87
N ASN A 212 24.01 5.86 28.77
CA ASN A 212 24.90 5.90 29.92
C ASN A 212 24.49 6.97 30.96
N LYS A 213 23.79 8.03 30.55
CA LYS A 213 23.35 9.13 31.43
C LYS A 213 22.02 8.84 32.14
N LEU A 214 21.27 7.84 31.68
CA LEU A 214 20.01 7.40 32.32
C LEU A 214 20.26 6.55 33.58
N ASN A 215 21.44 5.95 33.71
CA ASN A 215 21.77 5.03 34.82
C ASN A 215 22.50 5.72 35.99
N THR A 216 22.76 7.02 35.91
CA THR A 216 23.34 7.79 37.02
C THR A 216 22.21 8.26 37.95
N PRO A 217 22.14 7.80 39.21
CA PRO A 217 21.18 8.36 40.16
C PRO A 217 21.51 9.84 40.34
N THR A 218 20.52 10.71 40.10
CA THR A 218 20.59 12.13 40.44
C THR A 218 20.91 12.23 41.93
N LYS A 219 22.09 12.75 42.24
CA LYS A 219 22.54 12.99 43.60
C LYS A 219 21.99 14.32 44.11
#